data_AF-A0A6P0W593-F1
#
_entry.id   AF-A0A6P0W593-F1
#
_cell.length_a   1.000
_cell.length_b   1.000
_cell.length_c   1.000
_cell.angle_alpha   90.00
_cell.angle_beta   90.00
_cell.angle_gamma   90.00
#
_symmetry.space_group_name_H-M   'P 1'
#
loop_
_entity.id
_entity.type
_entity.pdbx_description
1 polymer ?
#
loop_
_entity_poly.entity_id
_entity_poly.type
_entity_poly.pdbx_seq_one_letter_code
_entity_poly.pdbx_strand_id
1 'polypeptide(L)'
;MIKLIQNKSTLALTVVVLVCSSALPLDAIVKRPQSGQNLSQFKGQLVTLKWGDIWDILRRDKGKGGSRGSSRYDNPIEQTLCMLTPGQLPDRDPNSNHKGSLEIWSEQPLFLWQGEMKGIEVREYRTEKQLWEQPLEPTTNSILYQGEPLKPGKDYYWRNTIPLEQLPTKRSFRLMDDEKRNQITTDLNELESNLKAEDASADKIALKRINYFIDKQLWSDALREIYLMPNPPAEVTDLIDKINNKAHDFCKKERE
;
A
#
# COMPACT_ATOMS: atom_id res chain seq x y z
N MET A 1 -16.55 -41.64 -71.26
CA MET A 1 -17.66 -40.86 -70.69
C MET A 1 -18.00 -41.45 -69.32
N ILE A 2 -17.43 -40.92 -68.23
CA ILE A 2 -17.70 -41.41 -66.87
C ILE A 2 -17.85 -40.17 -65.97
N LYS A 3 -19.02 -40.07 -65.31
CA LYS A 3 -19.45 -38.99 -64.44
C LYS A 3 -18.83 -39.13 -63.03
N LEU A 4 -18.44 -38.01 -62.45
CA LEU A 4 -18.24 -37.83 -61.02
C LEU A 4 -19.57 -37.96 -60.26
N ILE A 5 -19.56 -38.63 -59.12
CA ILE A 5 -20.49 -38.39 -58.00
C ILE A 5 -19.66 -38.27 -56.72
N GLN A 6 -19.82 -37.12 -56.07
CA GLN A 6 -19.19 -36.75 -54.80
C GLN A 6 -19.88 -37.45 -53.63
N ASN A 7 -19.11 -38.09 -52.75
CA ASN A 7 -19.58 -38.50 -51.42
C ASN A 7 -19.22 -37.44 -50.39
N LYS A 8 -20.24 -36.99 -49.65
CA LYS A 8 -20.16 -36.05 -48.53
C LYS A 8 -19.55 -36.76 -47.33
N SER A 9 -18.44 -36.22 -46.83
CA SER A 9 -17.78 -36.63 -45.59
C SER A 9 -18.32 -35.78 -44.44
N THR A 10 -19.08 -36.39 -43.53
CA THR A 10 -19.48 -35.81 -42.25
C THR A 10 -18.70 -36.51 -41.15
N LEU A 11 -17.57 -35.92 -40.76
CA LEU A 11 -16.80 -36.28 -39.57
C LEU A 11 -17.31 -35.43 -38.40
N ALA A 12 -18.12 -36.03 -37.53
CA ALA A 12 -18.48 -35.47 -36.24
C ALA A 12 -17.32 -35.72 -35.26
N LEU A 13 -16.62 -34.66 -34.88
CA LEU A 13 -15.57 -34.68 -33.86
C LEU A 13 -16.18 -34.16 -32.56
N THR A 14 -16.63 -35.07 -31.70
CA THR A 14 -17.04 -34.77 -30.33
C THR A 14 -15.81 -34.45 -29.48
N VAL A 15 -15.61 -33.17 -29.17
CA VAL A 15 -14.63 -32.73 -28.16
C VAL A 15 -15.29 -32.87 -26.79
N VAL A 16 -14.83 -33.85 -26.01
CA VAL A 16 -15.16 -33.98 -24.59
C VAL A 16 -14.30 -32.99 -23.82
N VAL A 17 -14.89 -31.89 -23.35
CA VAL A 17 -14.24 -30.96 -22.42
C VAL A 17 -14.32 -31.57 -21.03
N LEU A 18 -13.18 -32.09 -20.54
CA LEU A 18 -12.99 -32.52 -19.17
C LEU A 18 -12.90 -31.28 -18.29
N VAL A 19 -14.00 -30.95 -17.61
CA VAL A 19 -14.05 -29.90 -16.58
C VAL A 19 -13.43 -30.49 -15.31
N CYS A 20 -12.14 -30.24 -15.09
CA CYS A 20 -11.52 -30.43 -13.79
C CYS A 20 -11.91 -29.27 -12.88
N SER A 21 -13.00 -29.46 -12.13
CA SER A 21 -13.33 -28.63 -10.96
C SER A 21 -12.36 -28.95 -9.83
N SER A 22 -11.22 -28.27 -9.76
CA SER A 22 -10.44 -28.22 -8.52
C SER A 22 -11.00 -27.10 -7.65
N ALA A 23 -11.99 -27.45 -6.83
CA ALA A 23 -12.33 -26.68 -5.65
C ALA A 23 -11.12 -26.70 -4.71
N LEU A 24 -10.42 -25.57 -4.60
CA LEU A 24 -9.45 -25.36 -3.55
C LEU A 24 -10.21 -24.93 -2.29
N PRO A 25 -10.06 -25.62 -1.15
CA PRO A 25 -10.59 -25.11 0.10
C PRO A 25 -9.85 -23.82 0.48
N LEU A 26 -10.61 -22.74 0.63
CA LEU A 26 -10.16 -21.49 1.25
C LEU A 26 -10.08 -21.71 2.76
N ASP A 27 -9.01 -22.35 3.20
CA ASP A 27 -8.54 -22.31 4.59
C ASP A 27 -7.03 -22.49 4.58
N ALA A 28 -6.32 -21.40 4.27
CA ALA A 28 -4.90 -21.28 4.55
C ALA A 28 -4.65 -19.91 5.18
N ILE A 29 -5.12 -19.77 6.42
CA ILE A 29 -4.47 -18.90 7.41
C ILE A 29 -3.02 -19.38 7.47
N VAL A 30 -2.13 -18.62 6.84
CA VAL A 30 -0.68 -18.85 6.89
C VAL A 30 -0.23 -18.63 8.32
N LYS A 31 -0.19 -19.70 9.11
CA LYS A 31 0.68 -19.74 10.29
C LYS A 31 2.11 -19.67 9.78
N ARG A 32 2.75 -18.51 9.97
CA ARG A 32 4.18 -18.30 9.72
C ARG A 32 4.98 -19.41 10.42
N PRO A 33 5.74 -20.25 9.70
CA PRO A 33 6.71 -21.11 10.35
C PRO A 33 7.87 -20.23 10.85
N GLN A 34 8.18 -20.33 12.15
CA GLN A 34 9.45 -19.84 12.68
C GLN A 34 10.57 -20.73 12.11
N SER A 35 11.13 -20.30 10.98
CA SER A 35 12.34 -20.89 10.42
C SER A 35 13.55 -20.19 11.04
N GLY A 36 14.10 -20.82 12.08
CA GLY A 36 15.46 -20.54 12.50
C GLY A 36 16.44 -21.10 11.48
N GLN A 37 16.89 -20.27 10.55
CA GLN A 37 18.11 -20.55 9.78
C GLN A 37 19.08 -19.37 9.86
N ASN A 38 20.34 -19.72 10.09
CA ASN A 38 21.47 -18.87 10.44
C ASN A 38 21.64 -17.65 9.52
N LEU A 39 21.43 -16.47 10.10
CA LEU A 39 21.66 -15.15 9.49
C LEU A 39 23.13 -14.69 9.58
N SER A 40 24.08 -15.60 9.77
CA SER A 40 25.50 -15.26 9.96
C SER A 40 26.26 -14.93 8.67
N GLN A 41 25.62 -15.01 7.50
CA GLN A 41 26.27 -14.81 6.19
C GLN A 41 25.88 -13.51 5.47
N PHE A 42 25.04 -12.64 6.05
CA PHE A 42 24.74 -11.31 5.50
C PHE A 42 25.71 -10.21 5.98
N LYS A 43 26.95 -10.59 6.30
CA LYS A 43 28.00 -9.68 6.79
C LYS A 43 28.83 -9.14 5.62
N GLY A 44 28.19 -8.38 4.74
CA GLY A 44 28.85 -7.72 3.62
C GLY A 44 27.85 -6.87 2.84
N GLN A 45 27.91 -5.55 3.02
CA GLN A 45 26.92 -4.56 2.58
C GLN A 45 25.57 -4.67 3.31
N LEU A 46 25.58 -4.30 4.59
CA LEU A 46 24.41 -3.71 5.22
C LEU A 46 23.95 -2.55 4.34
N VAL A 47 22.89 -2.74 3.59
CA VAL A 47 22.07 -1.64 3.12
C VAL A 47 21.54 -1.01 4.40
N THR A 48 22.23 0.02 4.90
CA THR A 48 21.77 0.81 6.04
C THR A 48 20.49 1.48 5.59
N LEU A 49 19.38 0.78 5.78
CA LEU A 49 18.08 1.30 5.47
C LEU A 49 17.88 2.53 6.32
N LYS A 50 17.39 3.61 5.70
CA LYS A 50 17.08 4.87 6.39
C LYS A 50 15.77 4.73 7.17
N TRP A 51 15.69 3.70 8.01
CA TRP A 51 14.50 3.39 8.82
C TRP A 51 14.17 4.52 9.79
N GLY A 52 15.18 5.24 10.28
CA GLY A 52 14.99 6.46 11.07
C GLY A 52 14.10 7.48 10.36
N ASP A 53 14.31 7.68 9.05
CA ASP A 53 13.52 8.63 8.26
C ASP A 53 12.04 8.21 8.16
N ILE A 54 11.76 6.90 8.02
CA ILE A 54 10.39 6.39 8.05
C ILE A 54 9.76 6.62 9.44
N TRP A 55 10.52 6.38 10.50
CA TRP A 55 10.07 6.59 11.87
C TRP A 55 9.74 8.05 12.15
N ASP A 56 10.61 8.97 11.77
CA ASP A 56 10.45 10.40 11.99
C ASP A 56 9.29 10.99 11.18
N ILE A 57 8.96 10.37 10.05
CA ILE A 57 7.87 10.83 9.18
C ILE A 57 6.52 10.31 9.64
N LEU A 58 6.46 9.07 10.11
CA LEU A 58 5.25 8.53 10.71
C LEU A 58 4.99 9.16 12.09
N ARG A 59 6.03 9.42 12.88
CA ARG A 59 5.91 10.01 14.21
C ARG A 59 5.79 11.53 14.09
N ARG A 60 4.59 12.06 14.31
CA ARG A 60 4.38 13.52 14.37
C ARG A 60 5.28 14.16 15.42
N ASP A 61 6.12 15.11 15.01
CA ASP A 61 6.92 15.91 15.94
C ASP A 61 6.02 16.69 16.89
N LYS A 62 6.38 16.69 18.18
CA LYS A 62 5.84 17.61 19.18
C LYS A 62 6.21 19.04 18.78
N GLY A 63 5.36 19.70 18.00
CA GLY A 63 5.46 21.15 17.86
C GLY A 63 5.45 21.78 19.25
N LYS A 64 6.47 22.57 19.60
CA LYS A 64 6.56 23.28 20.89
C LYS A 64 5.32 24.16 21.06
N GLY A 65 4.31 23.63 21.74
CA GLY A 65 3.02 24.29 21.91
C GLY A 65 3.15 25.48 22.84
N GLY A 66 3.22 26.68 22.25
CA GLY A 66 2.75 27.88 22.94
C GLY A 66 1.27 27.71 23.25
N SER A 67 0.93 27.62 24.52
CA SER A 67 -0.45 27.51 25.02
C SER A 67 -1.25 28.76 24.63
N ARG A 68 -2.00 28.69 23.53
CA ARG A 68 -3.07 29.65 23.22
C ARG A 68 -4.23 28.96 22.52
N GLY A 69 -5.29 28.72 23.29
CA GLY A 69 -6.67 29.01 22.88
C GLY A 69 -7.33 28.14 21.81
N SER A 70 -8.17 27.21 22.29
CA SER A 70 -9.45 26.77 21.73
C SER A 70 -9.53 26.21 20.30
N SER A 71 -9.99 24.96 20.21
CA SER A 71 -11.11 24.65 19.32
C SER A 71 -12.17 23.88 20.11
N ARG A 72 -13.33 24.50 20.24
CA ARG A 72 -14.52 23.99 20.94
C ARG A 72 -15.36 23.22 19.91
N TYR A 73 -14.84 22.10 19.40
CA TYR A 73 -15.55 21.11 18.57
C TYR A 73 -14.82 19.75 18.68
N ASP A 74 -14.63 19.28 19.91
CA ASP A 74 -14.20 17.90 20.14
C ASP A 74 -15.44 17.00 20.08
N ASN A 75 -15.77 16.50 18.89
CA ASN A 75 -16.66 15.36 18.76
C ASN A 75 -15.88 14.11 19.24
N PRO A 76 -16.27 13.43 20.34
CA PRO A 76 -15.50 12.33 20.92
C PRO A 76 -15.35 11.11 19.99
N ILE A 77 -16.12 11.05 18.91
CA ILE A 77 -16.23 9.89 18.01
C ILE A 77 -15.14 9.89 16.93
N GLU A 78 -14.55 11.04 16.59
CA GLU A 78 -13.49 11.13 15.57
C GLU A 78 -12.08 10.79 16.09
N GLN A 79 -11.91 10.56 17.40
CA GLN A 79 -10.59 10.34 18.01
C GLN A 79 -10.07 8.89 17.89
N THR A 80 -10.77 7.97 17.22
CA THR A 80 -10.38 6.55 17.16
C THR A 80 -9.81 6.08 15.82
N LEU A 81 -10.01 6.81 14.72
CA LEU A 81 -9.54 6.41 13.39
C LEU A 81 -8.43 7.34 12.88
N CYS A 82 -7.24 6.79 12.73
CA CYS A 82 -6.11 7.46 12.13
C CYS A 82 -5.70 6.83 10.80
N MET A 83 -5.85 7.58 9.72
CA MET A 83 -5.51 7.16 8.37
C MET A 83 -4.09 7.63 8.04
N LEU A 84 -3.18 6.66 7.81
CA LEU A 84 -1.73 6.87 7.68
C LEU A 84 -1.29 7.07 6.21
N THR A 85 -1.70 6.20 5.29
CA THR A 85 -1.36 6.29 3.86
C THR A 85 -2.42 5.65 2.98
N PRO A 86 -2.65 6.13 1.73
CA PRO A 86 -2.11 7.37 1.16
C PRO A 86 -2.76 8.63 1.76
N GLY A 87 -1.94 9.64 2.07
CA GLY A 87 -2.35 10.90 2.75
C GLY A 87 -2.56 10.72 4.27
N GLN A 88 -2.21 11.64 5.19
CA GLN A 88 -1.63 12.98 5.14
C GLN A 88 -0.42 13.03 6.10
N LEU A 89 0.77 13.38 5.62
CA LEU A 89 1.97 13.64 6.44
C LEU A 89 2.68 14.90 5.91
N PRO A 90 2.64 16.07 6.60
CA PRO A 90 1.69 16.57 7.58
C PRO A 90 0.73 17.63 6.99
N ASP A 91 -0.23 18.05 7.82
CA ASP A 91 -0.81 19.39 7.77
C ASP A 91 0.28 20.45 7.54
N ARG A 92 -0.07 21.43 6.71
CA ARG A 92 0.60 22.73 6.60
C ARG A 92 0.87 23.31 8.00
N ASP A 93 2.00 23.00 8.61
CA ASP A 93 2.75 24.03 9.29
C ASP A 93 3.64 24.67 8.22
N PRO A 94 3.30 25.87 7.73
CA PRO A 94 4.13 26.59 6.76
C PRO A 94 5.54 26.90 7.30
N ASN A 95 5.80 26.67 8.59
CA ASN A 95 7.13 26.78 9.21
C ASN A 95 7.83 25.43 9.43
N SER A 96 7.19 24.31 9.11
CA SER A 96 7.81 22.99 9.25
C SER A 96 8.42 22.56 7.92
N ASN A 97 9.71 22.24 7.94
CA ASN A 97 10.47 21.73 6.80
C ASN A 97 10.10 20.26 6.47
N HIS A 98 8.84 19.86 6.63
CA HIS A 98 8.45 18.46 6.49
C HIS A 98 8.40 18.03 5.01
N LYS A 99 8.99 16.86 4.75
CA LYS A 99 9.45 16.34 3.46
C LYS A 99 8.66 15.09 3.05
N GLY A 100 7.42 15.26 2.58
CA GLY A 100 6.60 14.16 2.07
C GLY A 100 5.65 14.62 0.96
N SER A 101 5.56 13.85 -0.12
CA SER A 101 4.67 14.15 -1.24
C SER A 101 3.25 13.60 -1.00
N LEU A 102 2.23 14.37 -1.40
CA LEU A 102 0.85 13.87 -1.53
C LEU A 102 0.63 13.10 -2.85
N GLU A 103 1.65 13.10 -3.73
CA GLU A 103 1.66 12.33 -4.96
C GLU A 103 2.26 10.94 -4.71
N ILE A 104 1.58 9.91 -5.20
CA ILE A 104 2.03 8.52 -5.15
C ILE A 104 2.33 8.01 -6.56
N TRP A 105 3.17 6.99 -6.67
CA TRP A 105 3.54 6.35 -7.93
C TRP A 105 2.62 5.17 -8.30
N SER A 106 2.22 4.36 -7.31
CA SER A 106 1.48 3.12 -7.54
C SER A 106 0.02 3.35 -7.91
N GLU A 107 -0.43 2.71 -8.99
CA GLU A 107 -1.85 2.63 -9.39
C GLU A 107 -2.68 1.69 -8.49
N GLN A 108 -2.00 0.91 -7.64
CA GLN A 108 -2.57 0.01 -6.64
C GLN A 108 -1.98 0.37 -5.27
N PRO A 109 -2.46 1.44 -4.61
CA PRO A 109 -1.91 1.90 -3.35
C PRO A 109 -2.14 0.92 -2.20
N LEU A 110 -1.27 0.99 -1.20
CA LEU A 110 -1.52 0.44 0.13
C LEU A 110 -2.30 1.47 0.97
N PHE A 111 -3.45 1.07 1.47
CA PHE A 111 -4.15 1.78 2.54
C PHE A 111 -3.71 1.26 3.89
N LEU A 112 -3.41 2.16 4.81
CA LEU A 112 -2.92 1.84 6.15
C LEU A 112 -3.54 2.81 7.16
N TRP A 113 -4.03 2.27 8.26
CA TRP A 113 -4.67 3.04 9.32
C TRP A 113 -4.44 2.42 10.71
N GLN A 114 -4.74 3.19 11.74
CA GLN A 114 -4.89 2.72 13.11
C GLN A 114 -6.30 3.05 13.58
N GLY A 115 -6.93 2.12 14.29
CA GLY A 115 -8.33 2.23 14.67
C GLY A 115 -9.21 1.21 13.95
N GLU A 116 -10.50 1.26 14.25
CA GLU A 116 -11.49 0.34 13.68
C GLU A 116 -12.12 0.95 12.42
N MET A 117 -12.14 0.19 11.32
CA MET A 117 -12.89 0.48 10.10
C MET A 117 -13.79 -0.70 9.79
N LYS A 118 -15.04 -0.43 9.40
CA LYS A 118 -16.00 -1.48 9.00
C LYS A 118 -15.88 -1.82 7.52
N GLY A 119 -15.42 -0.87 6.75
CA GLY A 119 -15.09 -1.03 5.34
C GLY A 119 -14.31 0.17 4.87
N ILE A 120 -13.76 0.05 3.66
CA ILE A 120 -13.04 1.12 2.99
C ILE A 120 -13.68 1.35 1.63
N GLU A 121 -13.79 2.61 1.25
CA GLU A 121 -14.14 2.98 -0.12
C GLU A 121 -13.14 3.97 -0.70
N VAL A 122 -12.94 3.88 -2.01
CA VAL A 122 -12.07 4.75 -2.80
C VAL A 122 -12.89 5.41 -3.89
N ARG A 123 -12.75 6.73 -4.02
CA ARG A 123 -13.50 7.54 -4.96
C ARG A 123 -12.59 8.49 -5.73
N GLU A 124 -13.00 8.82 -6.95
CA GLU A 124 -12.40 9.95 -7.68
C GLU A 124 -12.85 11.27 -7.04
N TYR A 125 -11.90 12.17 -6.79
CA TYR A 125 -12.15 13.36 -5.96
C TYR A 125 -13.18 14.33 -6.57
N ARG A 126 -13.09 14.59 -7.88
CA ARG A 126 -13.93 15.61 -8.54
C ARG A 126 -15.32 15.12 -8.91
N THR A 127 -15.44 13.86 -9.30
CA THR A 127 -16.71 13.28 -9.78
C THR A 127 -17.46 12.56 -8.66
N GLU A 128 -16.81 12.33 -7.52
CA GLU A 128 -17.27 11.50 -6.41
C GLU A 128 -17.64 10.06 -6.79
N LYS A 129 -17.25 9.65 -8.01
CA LYS A 129 -17.48 8.31 -8.52
C LYS A 129 -16.78 7.30 -7.62
N GLN A 130 -17.56 6.38 -7.07
CA GLN A 130 -17.04 5.22 -6.35
C GLN A 130 -16.32 4.29 -7.32
N LEU A 131 -15.05 4.01 -7.02
CA LEU A 131 -14.19 3.17 -7.85
C LEU A 131 -14.05 1.77 -7.25
N TRP A 132 -14.05 1.69 -5.92
CA TRP A 132 -13.88 0.45 -5.19
C TRP A 132 -14.42 0.60 -3.76
N GLU A 133 -14.95 -0.48 -3.22
CA GLU A 133 -15.38 -0.61 -1.84
C GLU A 133 -15.10 -2.03 -1.37
N GLN A 134 -14.73 -2.17 -0.10
CA GLN A 134 -14.41 -3.46 0.49
C GLN A 134 -14.83 -3.48 1.97
N PRO A 135 -15.69 -4.42 2.41
CA PRO A 135 -15.90 -4.68 3.82
C PRO A 135 -14.62 -5.22 4.46
N LEU A 136 -14.38 -4.86 5.72
CA LEU A 136 -13.16 -5.19 6.45
C LEU A 136 -13.46 -5.97 7.72
N GLU A 137 -12.61 -6.95 8.03
CA GLU A 137 -12.62 -7.61 9.33
C GLU A 137 -12.13 -6.64 10.43
N PRO A 138 -12.65 -6.73 11.68
CA PRO A 138 -12.33 -5.78 12.75
C PRO A 138 -10.84 -5.64 13.10
N THR A 139 -10.04 -6.67 12.81
CA THR A 139 -8.59 -6.69 13.07
C THR A 139 -7.76 -6.15 11.90
N THR A 140 -8.40 -5.84 10.77
CA THR A 140 -7.73 -5.33 9.58
C THR A 140 -7.34 -3.88 9.79
N ASN A 141 -6.08 -3.55 9.53
CA ASN A 141 -5.53 -2.20 9.66
C ASN A 141 -4.76 -1.74 8.42
N SER A 142 -4.68 -2.62 7.41
CA SER A 142 -4.05 -2.34 6.13
C SER A 142 -4.73 -3.15 5.03
N ILE A 143 -4.77 -2.61 3.81
CA ILE A 143 -5.27 -3.33 2.64
C ILE A 143 -4.66 -2.74 1.37
N LEU A 144 -4.31 -3.61 0.42
CA LEU A 144 -3.94 -3.17 -0.91
C LEU A 144 -5.21 -2.87 -1.71
N TYR A 145 -5.18 -1.80 -2.50
CA TYR A 145 -6.23 -1.53 -3.46
C TYR A 145 -6.38 -2.67 -4.46
N GLN A 146 -7.59 -3.19 -4.60
CA GLN A 146 -7.92 -4.33 -5.47
C GLN A 146 -8.93 -3.96 -6.58
N GLY A 147 -9.25 -2.68 -6.74
CA GLY A 147 -10.09 -2.21 -7.83
C GLY A 147 -9.31 -2.03 -9.14
N GLU A 148 -9.99 -1.47 -10.14
CA GLU A 148 -9.37 -1.11 -11.42
C GLU A 148 -8.21 -0.11 -11.23
N PRO A 149 -7.04 -0.31 -11.86
CA PRO A 149 -5.89 0.56 -11.71
C PRO A 149 -6.25 2.05 -11.75
N LEU A 150 -5.78 2.79 -10.75
CA LEU A 150 -6.01 4.22 -10.69
C LEU A 150 -5.32 4.91 -11.88
N LYS A 151 -5.90 6.01 -12.35
CA LYS A 151 -5.45 6.72 -13.56
C LYS A 151 -4.43 7.80 -13.20
N PRO A 152 -3.29 7.88 -13.90
CA PRO A 152 -2.30 8.92 -13.70
C PRO A 152 -2.87 10.35 -13.77
N GLY A 153 -2.29 11.25 -12.98
CA GLY A 153 -2.65 12.67 -12.91
C GLY A 153 -4.01 12.96 -12.27
N LYS A 154 -4.67 11.97 -11.67
CA LYS A 154 -5.98 12.12 -11.02
C LYS A 154 -5.87 12.23 -9.50
N ASP A 155 -6.87 12.90 -8.95
CA ASP A 155 -7.07 13.09 -7.51
C ASP A 155 -8.08 12.07 -6.99
N TYR A 156 -7.77 11.46 -5.86
CA TYR A 156 -8.59 10.44 -5.22
C TYR A 156 -8.76 10.74 -3.74
N TYR A 157 -9.76 10.13 -3.13
CA TYR A 157 -9.84 10.01 -1.69
C TYR A 157 -10.32 8.63 -1.28
N TRP A 158 -9.98 8.27 -0.05
CA TRP A 158 -10.49 7.08 0.62
C TRP A 158 -11.05 7.45 1.99
N ARG A 159 -11.99 6.63 2.47
CA ARG A 159 -12.68 6.82 3.75
C ARG A 159 -13.33 5.52 4.23
N ASN A 160 -13.81 5.52 5.46
CA ASN A 160 -14.61 4.42 6.02
C ASN A 160 -16.00 4.37 5.38
N THR A 161 -16.53 3.16 5.16
CA THR A 161 -17.90 2.93 4.67
C THR A 161 -18.90 3.13 5.82
N ILE A 162 -19.25 4.39 6.09
CA ILE A 162 -20.31 4.75 7.05
C ILE A 162 -21.37 5.63 6.38
N PRO A 163 -22.63 5.62 6.89
CA PRO A 163 -23.70 6.44 6.32
C PRO A 163 -23.31 7.91 6.21
N LEU A 164 -23.72 8.58 5.11
CA LEU A 164 -23.36 9.96 4.76
C LEU A 164 -23.65 11.00 5.87
N GLU A 165 -24.61 10.72 6.75
CA GLU A 165 -24.99 11.55 7.89
C GLU A 165 -23.91 11.59 9.00
N GLN A 166 -22.96 10.64 8.97
CA GLN A 166 -21.79 10.55 9.84
C GLN A 166 -20.52 10.82 9.03
N LEU A 167 -20.46 11.97 8.33
CA LEU A 167 -19.42 12.30 7.35
C LEU A 167 -18.03 11.78 7.78
N PRO A 168 -17.51 10.72 7.14
CA PRO A 168 -16.28 10.10 7.61
C PRO A 168 -15.09 11.01 7.34
N THR A 169 -14.11 10.97 8.25
CA THR A 169 -12.74 11.41 7.95
C THR A 169 -12.30 10.80 6.61
N LYS A 170 -11.96 11.65 5.66
CA LYS A 170 -11.43 11.24 4.35
C LYS A 170 -9.99 11.69 4.20
N ARG A 171 -9.17 10.87 3.55
CA ARG A 171 -7.81 11.22 3.14
C ARG A 171 -7.74 11.28 1.63
N SER A 172 -7.14 12.35 1.13
CA SER A 172 -6.99 12.59 -0.31
C SER A 172 -5.54 12.42 -0.72
N PHE A 173 -5.33 11.97 -1.95
CA PHE A 173 -4.01 11.78 -2.55
C PHE A 173 -4.11 12.00 -4.06
N ARG A 174 -2.97 12.23 -4.70
CA ARG A 174 -2.86 12.34 -6.16
C ARG A 174 -2.03 11.18 -6.69
N LEU A 175 -2.46 10.57 -7.78
CA LEU A 175 -1.57 9.69 -8.54
C LEU A 175 -0.73 10.58 -9.47
N MET A 176 0.59 10.36 -9.50
CA MET A 176 1.49 11.07 -10.40
C MET A 176 0.99 11.04 -11.83
N ASP A 177 1.30 12.10 -12.59
CA ASP A 177 1.10 12.10 -14.04
C ASP A 177 1.99 11.07 -14.75
N ASP A 178 1.68 10.83 -16.02
CA ASP A 178 2.39 9.84 -16.82
C ASP A 178 3.89 10.13 -16.93
N GLU A 179 4.30 11.39 -17.04
CA GLU A 179 5.71 11.76 -17.22
C GLU A 179 6.54 11.39 -15.98
N LYS A 180 6.13 11.89 -14.80
CA LYS A 180 6.82 11.58 -13.54
C LYS A 180 6.79 10.08 -13.24
N ARG A 181 5.64 9.44 -13.46
CA ARG A 181 5.46 8.02 -13.20
C ARG A 181 6.35 7.17 -14.10
N ASN A 182 6.43 7.50 -15.39
CA ASN A 182 7.28 6.79 -16.35
C ASN A 182 8.75 6.94 -16.01
N GLN A 183 9.18 8.11 -15.52
CA GLN A 183 10.55 8.29 -15.04
C GLN A 183 10.87 7.35 -13.87
N ILE A 184 10.02 7.30 -12.84
CA ILE A 184 10.22 6.41 -11.70
C ILE A 184 10.18 4.94 -12.12
N THR A 185 9.25 4.56 -12.99
CA THR A 185 9.16 3.19 -13.52
C THR A 185 10.44 2.81 -14.26
N THR A 186 10.99 3.73 -15.05
CA THR A 186 12.25 3.52 -15.78
C THR A 186 13.41 3.31 -14.80
N ASP A 187 13.56 4.21 -13.82
CA ASP A 187 14.61 4.11 -12.79
C ASP A 187 14.52 2.78 -12.02
N LEU A 188 13.31 2.35 -11.64
CA LEU A 188 13.10 1.10 -10.91
C LEU A 188 13.39 -0.14 -11.77
N ASN A 189 13.03 -0.11 -13.06
CA ASN A 189 13.32 -1.20 -13.98
C ASN A 189 14.82 -1.35 -14.22
N GLU A 190 15.54 -0.24 -14.35
CA GLU A 190 17.00 -0.24 -14.46
C GLU A 190 17.66 -0.77 -13.17
N LEU A 191 17.24 -0.28 -12.01
CA LEU A 191 17.70 -0.74 -10.71
C LEU A 191 17.49 -2.25 -10.54
N GLU A 192 16.31 -2.75 -10.89
CA GLU A 192 15.99 -4.17 -10.78
C GLU A 192 16.79 -5.03 -11.77
N SER A 193 16.97 -4.55 -13.01
CA SER A 193 17.75 -5.25 -14.03
C SER A 193 19.22 -5.38 -13.63
N ASN A 194 19.81 -4.30 -13.10
CA ASN A 194 21.20 -4.30 -12.62
C ASN A 194 21.38 -5.27 -11.44
N LEU A 195 20.45 -5.25 -10.47
CA LEU A 195 20.51 -6.18 -9.33
C LEU A 195 20.31 -7.64 -9.74
N LYS A 196 19.44 -7.91 -10.71
CA LYS A 196 19.27 -9.26 -11.26
C LYS A 196 20.52 -9.75 -12.00
N ALA A 197 21.21 -8.87 -12.71
CA ALA A 197 22.50 -9.19 -13.35
C ALA A 197 23.61 -9.50 -12.33
N GLU A 198 23.47 -9.02 -11.09
CA GLU A 198 24.32 -9.36 -9.95
C GLU A 198 23.82 -10.57 -9.13
N ASP A 199 22.87 -11.35 -9.65
CA ASP A 199 22.23 -12.48 -8.95
C ASP A 199 21.64 -12.10 -7.57
N ALA A 200 21.15 -10.87 -7.43
CA ALA A 200 20.52 -10.42 -6.19
C ALA A 200 19.22 -11.19 -5.90
N SER A 201 19.01 -11.52 -4.62
CA SER A 201 17.75 -12.13 -4.18
C SER A 201 16.57 -11.16 -4.30
N ALA A 202 15.35 -11.70 -4.35
CA ALA A 202 14.12 -10.92 -4.38
C ALA A 202 14.03 -9.95 -3.18
N ASP A 203 14.43 -10.39 -1.98
CA ASP A 203 14.44 -9.53 -0.79
C ASP A 203 15.44 -8.37 -0.92
N LYS A 204 16.64 -8.61 -1.49
CA LYS A 204 17.63 -7.56 -1.74
C LYS A 204 17.10 -6.53 -2.76
N ILE A 205 16.40 -6.98 -3.80
CA ILE A 205 15.74 -6.11 -4.79
C ILE A 205 14.66 -5.27 -4.11
N ALA A 206 13.79 -5.87 -3.31
CA ALA A 206 12.72 -5.17 -2.61
C ALA A 206 13.29 -4.10 -1.64
N LEU A 207 14.34 -4.42 -0.88
CA LEU A 207 15.02 -3.45 -0.01
C LEU A 207 15.61 -2.27 -0.78
N LYS A 208 16.15 -2.50 -1.98
CA LYS A 208 16.67 -1.41 -2.84
C LYS A 208 15.56 -0.54 -3.40
N ARG A 209 14.43 -1.12 -3.81
CA ARG A 209 13.22 -0.39 -4.23
C ARG A 209 12.65 0.47 -3.09
N ILE A 210 12.58 -0.07 -1.87
CA ILE A 210 12.16 0.68 -0.68
C ILE A 210 13.06 1.91 -0.48
N ASN A 211 14.38 1.75 -0.50
CA ASN A 211 15.31 2.87 -0.36
C ASN A 211 15.15 3.91 -1.47
N TYR A 212 14.93 3.47 -2.72
CA TYR A 212 14.65 4.38 -3.82
C TYR A 212 13.44 5.27 -3.52
N PHE A 213 12.33 4.68 -3.06
CA PHE A 213 11.13 5.46 -2.70
C PHE A 213 11.36 6.39 -1.51
N ILE A 214 12.09 5.94 -0.48
CA ILE A 214 12.50 6.77 0.67
C ILE A 214 13.32 7.98 0.21
N ASP A 215 14.33 7.76 -0.65
CA ASP A 215 15.20 8.83 -1.16
C ASP A 215 14.43 9.87 -1.98
N LYS A 216 13.36 9.44 -2.66
CA LYS A 216 12.43 10.30 -3.40
C LYS A 216 11.31 10.88 -2.54
N GLN A 217 11.28 10.58 -1.24
CA GLN A 217 10.23 10.99 -0.29
C GLN A 217 8.82 10.50 -0.67
N LEU A 218 8.76 9.32 -1.31
CA LEU A 218 7.54 8.63 -1.74
C LEU A 218 7.13 7.59 -0.69
N TRP A 219 6.76 8.09 0.49
CA TRP A 219 6.54 7.27 1.69
C TRP A 219 5.41 6.25 1.53
N SER A 220 4.34 6.62 0.84
CA SER A 220 3.24 5.71 0.54
C SER A 220 3.70 4.51 -0.29
N ASP A 221 4.55 4.74 -1.28
CA ASP A 221 5.08 3.69 -2.14
C ASP A 221 6.15 2.85 -1.41
N ALA A 222 6.98 3.48 -0.56
CA ALA A 222 7.91 2.77 0.32
C ALA A 222 7.17 1.81 1.28
N LEU A 223 6.12 2.28 1.95
CA LEU A 223 5.29 1.45 2.83
C LEU A 223 4.59 0.33 2.07
N ARG A 224 4.11 0.60 0.86
CA ARG A 224 3.56 -0.44 -0.01
C ARG A 224 4.56 -1.56 -0.27
N GLU A 225 5.79 -1.23 -0.67
CA GLU A 225 6.84 -2.24 -0.91
C GLU A 225 7.20 -3.01 0.36
N ILE A 226 7.22 -2.35 1.52
CA ILE A 226 7.44 -2.99 2.83
C ILE A 226 6.38 -4.06 3.12
N TYR A 227 5.09 -3.71 2.97
CA TYR A 227 3.99 -4.63 3.24
C TYR A 227 3.84 -5.75 2.19
N LEU A 228 4.43 -5.58 1.01
CA LEU A 228 4.45 -6.57 -0.06
C LEU A 228 5.65 -7.53 0.02
N MET A 229 6.60 -7.28 0.90
CA MET A 229 7.80 -8.10 0.99
C MET A 229 7.42 -9.53 1.42
N PRO A 230 7.78 -10.58 0.64
CA PRO A 230 7.41 -11.95 0.98
C PRO A 230 8.08 -12.44 2.27
N ASN A 231 9.37 -12.14 2.45
CA ASN A 231 10.17 -12.55 3.60
C ASN A 231 10.87 -11.33 4.21
N PRO A 232 10.14 -10.47 4.95
CA PRO A 232 10.74 -9.29 5.54
C PRO A 232 11.83 -9.68 6.56
N PRO A 233 13.04 -9.09 6.50
CA PRO A 233 14.04 -9.29 7.53
C PRO A 233 13.52 -8.76 8.88
N ALA A 234 14.17 -9.15 9.98
CA ALA A 234 13.73 -8.81 11.33
C ALA A 234 13.47 -7.30 11.51
N GLU A 235 14.35 -6.44 10.99
CA GLU A 235 14.20 -4.98 11.06
C GLU A 235 12.91 -4.46 10.39
N VAL A 236 12.50 -5.08 9.27
CA VAL A 236 11.26 -4.74 8.56
C VAL A 236 10.04 -5.24 9.33
N THR A 237 10.14 -6.45 9.88
CA THR A 237 9.06 -7.03 10.70
C THR A 237 8.82 -6.18 11.95
N ASP A 238 9.88 -5.76 12.64
CA ASP A 238 9.81 -4.86 13.80
C ASP A 238 9.14 -3.52 13.45
N LEU A 239 9.42 -2.97 12.27
CA LEU A 239 8.76 -1.76 11.79
C LEU A 239 7.25 -1.98 11.60
N ILE A 240 6.88 -3.03 10.86
CA ILE A 240 5.47 -3.38 10.62
C ILE A 240 4.73 -3.59 11.94
N ASP A 241 5.32 -4.35 12.86
CA ASP A 241 4.72 -4.64 14.17
C ASP A 241 4.51 -3.36 14.96
N LYS A 242 5.48 -2.44 14.97
CA LYS A 242 5.31 -1.16 15.67
C LYS A 242 4.30 -0.23 14.98
N ILE A 243 4.21 -0.22 13.65
CA ILE A 243 3.17 0.52 12.92
C ILE A 243 1.77 0.00 13.30
N ASN A 244 1.64 -1.32 13.36
CA ASN A 244 0.38 -2.00 13.67
C ASN A 244 0.02 -1.95 15.17
N ASN A 245 1.01 -1.71 16.04
CA ASN A 245 0.80 -1.67 17.49
C ASN A 245 0.14 -0.34 17.91
N LYS A 246 -1.07 -0.45 18.47
CA LYS A 246 -1.85 0.68 19.01
C LYS A 246 -1.15 1.45 20.14
N ALA A 247 -0.12 0.87 20.78
CA ALA A 247 0.69 1.55 21.78
C ALA A 247 1.61 2.63 21.18
N HIS A 248 1.90 2.56 19.88
CA HIS A 248 2.57 3.61 19.13
C HIS A 248 1.50 4.44 18.41
N ASP A 249 1.07 5.49 19.08
CA ASP A 249 0.08 6.41 18.53
C ASP A 249 0.78 7.41 17.59
N PHE A 250 0.79 7.11 16.29
CA PHE A 250 1.37 7.99 15.27
C PHE A 250 0.52 9.26 15.05
N CYS A 251 -0.61 9.38 15.74
CA CYS A 251 -1.68 10.29 15.38
C CYS A 251 -2.02 11.26 16.52
N LYS A 252 -1.66 10.92 17.75
CA LYS A 252 -1.81 11.75 18.94
C LYS A 252 -0.65 12.73 19.06
N LYS A 253 -1.01 14.01 19.13
CA LYS A 253 -0.20 14.97 19.88
C LYS A 253 -0.24 14.51 21.33
N GLU A 254 0.87 14.07 21.88
CA GLU A 254 0.96 13.82 23.32
C GLU A 254 0.46 15.09 24.05
N ARG A 255 -0.64 14.93 24.80
CA ARG A 255 -1.13 15.96 25.71
C ARG A 255 -0.22 15.87 26.93
N GLU A 256 0.75 16.77 27.02
CA GLU A 256 1.41 17.15 28.28
C GLU A 256 0.85 18.48 28.75
#